data_AF-A0AAV0KTE4-F1
#
_entry.id   AF-A0AAV0KTE4-F1
#
_cell.length_a   1.000
_cell.length_b   1.000
_cell.length_c   1.000
_cell.angle_alpha   90.00
_cell.angle_beta   90.00
_cell.angle_gamma   90.00
#
_symmetry.space_group_name_H-M   'P 1'
#
loop_
_entity.id
_entity.type
_entity.pdbx_description
1 polymer ?
#
loop_
_entity_poly.entity_id
_entity_poly.type
_entity_poly.pdbx_seq_one_letter_code
_entity_poly.pdbx_strand_id
1 'polypeptide(L)'
;MLMAAADASTAKNVTGAFRQASSVGMNVARTWAFNDGAGSYKPLQISPGVYDESVFRVRLDFVISEAGRYGIYVILGLVNNYKELGGRPQYVEWAKERGQNVSEDDDFYTNAVVKGYYKNHVVVRRVNTITGVAYKDDPTIFAWELMNEPRSNDYSGALLQNWVSEMAAYLKSIDGCHMLEVGLEGFYGESKKDLNPNGLLFGTDFLTNNQVPQIDFATTHLYADQWYLLYITRSSIFDYLINI
;
A
#
# COMPACT_ATOMS: atom_id res chain seq x y z
N MET A 1 -3.74 -7.34 -10.59
CA MET A 1 -3.54 -6.63 -11.88
C MET A 1 -2.07 -6.45 -12.24
N LEU A 2 -1.18 -5.97 -11.35
CA LEU A 2 0.22 -5.68 -11.73
C LEU A 2 1.11 -6.87 -12.05
N MET A 3 0.98 -7.99 -11.35
CA MET A 3 1.75 -9.20 -11.71
C MET A 3 1.37 -9.70 -13.11
N ALA A 4 0.12 -9.50 -13.51
CA ALA A 4 -0.37 -9.77 -14.87
C ALA A 4 -0.06 -8.63 -15.86
N ALA A 5 0.56 -7.54 -15.43
CA ALA A 5 1.08 -6.48 -16.30
C ALA A 5 2.61 -6.58 -16.45
N ALA A 6 3.25 -7.52 -15.76
CA ALA A 6 4.70 -7.69 -15.78
C ALA A 6 5.24 -8.22 -17.11
N ASP A 7 4.37 -8.74 -17.97
CA ASP A 7 4.68 -9.26 -19.28
C ASP A 7 3.77 -8.65 -20.33
N ALA A 8 4.33 -8.31 -21.49
CA ALA A 8 3.53 -7.92 -22.66
C ALA A 8 2.52 -9.01 -23.05
N SER A 9 2.82 -10.28 -22.78
CA SER A 9 1.94 -11.43 -23.04
C SER A 9 0.72 -11.48 -22.10
N THR A 10 0.80 -10.85 -20.91
CA THR A 10 -0.28 -10.80 -19.91
C THR A 10 -0.97 -9.44 -19.85
N ALA A 11 -0.44 -8.40 -20.51
CA ALA A 11 -1.06 -7.07 -20.65
C ALA A 11 -2.54 -7.14 -21.12
N LYS A 12 -2.88 -8.09 -22.00
CA LYS A 12 -4.27 -8.35 -22.42
C LYS A 12 -5.23 -8.67 -21.26
N ASN A 13 -4.72 -9.23 -20.16
CA ASN A 13 -5.50 -9.53 -18.96
C ASN A 13 -5.85 -8.25 -18.20
N VAL A 14 -4.97 -7.23 -18.21
CA VAL A 14 -5.25 -5.91 -17.61
C VAL A 14 -6.37 -5.23 -18.38
N THR A 15 -6.27 -5.17 -19.71
CA THR A 15 -7.35 -4.67 -20.59
C THR A 15 -8.66 -5.43 -20.36
N GLY A 16 -8.59 -6.76 -20.27
CA GLY A 16 -9.76 -7.60 -19.99
C GLY A 16 -10.41 -7.28 -18.64
N ALA A 17 -9.60 -7.13 -17.59
CA ALA A 17 -10.07 -6.79 -16.26
C ALA A 17 -10.76 -5.42 -16.23
N PHE A 18 -10.14 -4.38 -16.80
CA PHE A 18 -10.74 -3.04 -16.83
C PHE A 18 -12.01 -2.99 -17.69
N ARG A 19 -12.03 -3.69 -18.83
CA ARG A 19 -13.24 -3.80 -19.64
C ARG A 19 -14.39 -4.45 -18.86
N GLN A 20 -14.11 -5.54 -18.15
CA GLN A 20 -15.12 -6.24 -17.36
C GLN A 20 -15.60 -5.35 -16.20
N ALA A 21 -14.69 -4.75 -15.45
CA ALA A 21 -15.01 -3.83 -14.36
C ALA A 21 -15.91 -2.69 -14.84
N SER A 22 -15.55 -2.04 -15.95
CA SER A 22 -16.34 -0.98 -16.57
C SER A 22 -17.73 -1.47 -17.00
N SER A 23 -17.81 -2.68 -17.58
CA SER A 23 -19.10 -3.26 -18.04
C SER A 23 -20.10 -3.56 -16.91
N VAL A 24 -19.63 -3.71 -15.67
CA VAL A 24 -20.46 -3.94 -14.48
C VAL A 24 -20.59 -2.70 -13.59
N GLY A 25 -20.10 -1.54 -14.06
CA GLY A 25 -20.23 -0.26 -13.35
C GLY A 25 -19.22 -0.03 -12.23
N MET A 26 -18.15 -0.84 -12.13
CA MET A 26 -17.04 -0.52 -11.23
C MET A 26 -16.22 0.65 -11.80
N ASN A 27 -15.86 1.60 -10.94
CA ASN A 27 -15.24 2.87 -11.33
C ASN A 27 -13.88 3.15 -10.64
N VAL A 28 -13.44 2.32 -9.68
CA VAL A 28 -12.16 2.48 -8.99
C VAL A 28 -11.45 1.13 -8.89
N ALA A 29 -10.14 1.11 -9.12
CA ALA A 29 -9.26 -0.04 -8.92
C ALA A 29 -8.10 0.31 -7.98
N ARG A 30 -8.02 -0.36 -6.84
CA ARG A 30 -6.86 -0.29 -5.95
C ARG A 30 -5.78 -1.27 -6.40
N THR A 31 -4.52 -0.83 -6.46
CA THR A 31 -3.41 -1.64 -6.97
C THR A 31 -2.05 -1.15 -6.42
N TRP A 32 -1.01 -1.98 -6.53
CA TRP A 32 0.33 -1.70 -6.00
C TRP A 32 1.24 -0.89 -6.95
N ALA A 33 1.82 0.19 -6.46
CA ALA A 33 2.90 0.88 -7.15
C ALA A 33 4.29 0.42 -6.65
N PHE A 34 4.39 -0.79 -6.07
CA PHE A 34 5.62 -1.37 -5.55
C PHE A 34 5.83 -2.82 -6.02
N ASN A 35 7.10 -3.21 -6.04
CA ASN A 35 7.60 -4.58 -6.04
C ASN A 35 9.10 -4.48 -5.76
N ASP A 36 9.48 -4.62 -4.50
CA ASP A 36 10.75 -4.16 -3.97
C ASP A 36 11.70 -5.34 -3.77
N GLY A 37 12.95 -5.18 -4.19
CA GLY A 37 14.03 -6.14 -3.97
C GLY A 37 14.28 -7.07 -5.16
N ALA A 38 15.57 -7.26 -5.49
CA ALA A 38 16.03 -8.11 -6.58
C ALA A 38 15.62 -9.60 -6.47
N GLY A 39 15.26 -10.06 -5.27
CA GLY A 39 14.75 -11.41 -5.03
C GLY A 39 13.29 -11.63 -5.45
N SER A 40 12.56 -10.56 -5.78
CA SER A 40 11.18 -10.64 -6.27
C SER A 40 11.12 -10.99 -7.77
N TYR A 41 10.05 -11.63 -8.22
CA TYR A 41 9.84 -11.85 -9.65
C TYR A 41 9.52 -10.51 -10.34
N LYS A 42 10.47 -10.03 -11.15
CA LYS A 42 10.40 -8.74 -11.88
C LYS A 42 10.17 -7.55 -10.95
N PRO A 43 11.17 -7.19 -10.13
CA PRO A 43 11.09 -6.04 -9.24
C PRO A 43 10.77 -4.78 -10.02
N LEU A 44 9.92 -3.94 -9.44
CA LEU A 44 9.81 -2.56 -9.87
C LEU A 44 11.02 -1.78 -9.35
N GLN A 45 11.31 -1.90 -8.06
CA GLN A 45 12.48 -1.29 -7.43
C GLN A 45 13.50 -2.38 -7.08
N ILE A 46 14.62 -2.41 -7.80
CA ILE A 46 15.67 -3.42 -7.65
C ILE A 46 16.47 -3.18 -6.37
N SER A 47 16.79 -1.91 -6.10
CA SER A 47 17.49 -1.43 -4.90
C SER A 47 17.11 0.04 -4.63
N PRO A 48 17.51 0.65 -3.50
CA PRO A 48 17.13 2.03 -3.19
C PRO A 48 17.48 3.01 -4.32
N GLY A 49 16.46 3.65 -4.92
CA GLY A 49 16.61 4.59 -6.03
C GLY A 49 16.82 3.96 -7.42
N VAL A 50 16.89 2.63 -7.54
CA VAL A 50 17.15 1.93 -8.81
C VAL A 50 15.94 1.12 -9.22
N TYR A 51 15.40 1.41 -10.41
CA TYR A 51 14.16 0.83 -10.90
C TYR A 51 14.36 0.10 -12.23
N ASP A 52 13.55 -0.93 -12.45
CA ASP A 52 13.45 -1.58 -13.76
C ASP A 52 12.46 -0.80 -14.64
N GLU A 53 13.01 -0.03 -15.59
CA GLU A 53 12.20 0.78 -16.52
C GLU A 53 11.27 -0.09 -17.38
N SER A 54 11.68 -1.31 -17.72
CA SER A 54 10.83 -2.21 -18.50
C SER A 54 9.60 -2.62 -17.70
N VAL A 55 9.76 -2.88 -16.40
CA VAL A 55 8.67 -3.19 -15.49
C VAL A 55 7.78 -1.97 -15.28
N PHE A 56 8.35 -0.79 -15.08
CA PHE A 56 7.61 0.46 -14.90
C PHE A 56 6.65 0.75 -16.06
N ARG A 57 7.13 0.61 -17.30
CA ARG A 57 6.35 0.88 -18.51
C ARG A 57 5.20 -0.11 -18.69
N VAL A 58 5.47 -1.41 -18.55
CA VAL A 58 4.45 -2.43 -18.82
C VAL A 58 3.51 -2.60 -17.62
N ARG A 59 3.96 -2.29 -16.39
CA ARG A 59 3.13 -2.43 -15.19
C ARG A 59 2.34 -1.18 -14.82
N LEU A 60 2.99 -0.03 -14.61
CA LEU A 60 2.32 1.15 -14.05
C LEU A 60 1.82 2.08 -15.16
N ASP A 61 2.66 2.43 -16.13
CA ASP A 61 2.25 3.33 -17.22
C ASP A 61 1.07 2.75 -17.99
N PHE A 62 1.16 1.47 -18.34
CA PHE A 62 0.10 0.76 -19.07
C PHE A 62 -1.18 0.65 -18.24
N VAL A 63 -1.10 0.25 -16.97
CA VAL A 63 -2.28 0.13 -16.09
C VAL A 63 -3.01 1.46 -15.96
N ILE A 64 -2.29 2.56 -15.72
CA ILE A 64 -2.89 3.89 -15.63
C ILE A 64 -3.51 4.28 -16.97
N SER A 65 -2.79 4.11 -18.08
CA SER A 65 -3.33 4.46 -19.42
C SER A 65 -4.59 3.67 -19.79
N GLU A 66 -4.64 2.38 -19.45
CA GLU A 66 -5.78 1.52 -19.74
C GLU A 66 -6.96 1.80 -18.81
N ALA A 67 -6.70 2.09 -17.53
CA ALA A 67 -7.73 2.48 -16.58
C ALA A 67 -8.45 3.75 -17.08
N GLY A 68 -7.69 4.77 -17.49
CA GLY A 68 -8.23 6.00 -18.08
C GLY A 68 -9.06 5.73 -19.34
N ARG A 69 -8.61 4.81 -20.21
CA ARG A 69 -9.35 4.42 -21.42
C ARG A 69 -10.72 3.80 -21.11
N TYR A 70 -10.86 3.11 -19.97
CA TYR A 70 -12.10 2.48 -19.54
C TYR A 70 -12.90 3.29 -18.50
N GLY A 71 -12.47 4.53 -18.22
CA GLY A 71 -13.14 5.41 -17.26
C GLY A 71 -13.05 4.92 -15.81
N ILE A 72 -11.96 4.21 -15.48
CA ILE A 72 -11.69 3.67 -14.15
C ILE A 72 -10.59 4.49 -13.51
N TYR A 73 -10.82 4.94 -12.28
CA TYR A 73 -9.80 5.58 -11.47
C TYR A 73 -8.92 4.55 -10.76
N VAL A 74 -7.70 4.95 -10.39
CA VAL A 74 -6.78 4.06 -9.65
C VAL A 74 -6.36 4.63 -8.29
N ILE A 75 -6.25 3.75 -7.29
CA ILE A 75 -5.59 4.03 -6.01
C ILE A 75 -4.28 3.26 -5.99
N LEU A 76 -3.17 3.95 -5.71
CA LEU A 76 -1.82 3.40 -5.81
C LEU A 76 -1.15 3.33 -4.43
N GLY A 77 -1.00 2.10 -3.92
CA GLY A 77 -0.21 1.81 -2.71
C GLY A 77 1.29 1.92 -2.98
N LEU A 78 2.01 2.65 -2.14
CA LEU A 78 3.43 2.98 -2.36
C LEU A 78 4.42 1.98 -1.74
N VAL A 79 4.01 1.23 -0.72
CA VAL A 79 4.80 0.16 -0.11
C VAL A 79 3.89 -0.84 0.60
N ASN A 80 4.38 -2.05 0.85
CA ASN A 80 3.67 -3.04 1.66
C ASN A 80 4.17 -3.07 3.11
N ASN A 81 3.28 -3.32 4.07
CA ASN A 81 3.67 -3.69 5.43
C ASN A 81 4.29 -5.10 5.51
N TYR A 82 3.83 -6.01 4.66
CA TYR A 82 4.30 -7.39 4.66
C TYR A 82 5.45 -7.61 3.67
N LYS A 83 6.10 -8.78 3.76
CA LYS A 83 7.25 -9.15 2.91
C LYS A 83 6.87 -9.45 1.45
N GLU A 84 5.58 -9.66 1.18
CA GLU A 84 5.07 -9.93 -0.16
C GLU A 84 5.37 -8.73 -1.06
N LEU A 85 6.08 -9.00 -2.17
CA LEU A 85 6.60 -7.97 -3.06
C LEU A 85 7.59 -7.01 -2.37
N GLY A 86 8.34 -7.51 -1.38
CA GLY A 86 9.40 -6.79 -0.68
C GLY A 86 8.89 -6.11 0.60
N GLY A 87 8.18 -4.99 0.45
CA GLY A 87 7.60 -4.23 1.56
C GLY A 87 8.61 -3.66 2.56
N ARG A 88 8.13 -3.20 3.72
CA ARG A 88 8.97 -2.60 4.77
C ARG A 88 10.17 -3.48 5.18
N PRO A 89 10.10 -4.82 5.25
CA PRO A 89 11.27 -5.63 5.63
C PRO A 89 12.40 -5.51 4.61
N GLN A 90 12.09 -5.41 3.31
CA GLN A 90 13.09 -5.24 2.26
C GLN A 90 13.82 -3.90 2.35
N TYR A 91 13.11 -2.85 2.77
CA TYR A 91 13.70 -1.53 2.98
C TYR A 91 14.65 -1.50 4.17
N VAL A 92 14.30 -2.20 5.26
CA VAL A 92 15.17 -2.40 6.43
C VAL A 92 16.41 -3.22 6.02
N GLU A 93 16.25 -4.28 5.24
CA GLU A 93 17.37 -5.09 4.75
C GLU A 93 18.33 -4.28 3.88
N TRP A 94 17.83 -3.44 2.96
CA TRP A 94 18.68 -2.56 2.17
C TRP A 94 19.51 -1.58 3.02
N ALA A 95 18.94 -1.07 4.11
CA ALA A 95 19.66 -0.21 5.03
C ALA A 95 20.74 -0.99 5.78
N LYS A 96 20.43 -2.22 6.22
CA LYS A 96 21.35 -3.13 6.89
C LYS A 96 22.54 -3.52 6.01
N GLU A 97 22.30 -3.87 4.75
CA GLU A 97 23.34 -4.15 3.74
C GLU A 97 24.29 -2.96 3.52
N ARG A 98 23.81 -1.73 3.77
CA ARG A 98 24.59 -0.49 3.71
C ARG A 98 25.15 -0.05 5.07
N GLY A 99 25.17 -0.95 6.05
CA GLY A 99 25.81 -0.75 7.35
C GLY A 99 25.00 0.07 8.35
N GLN A 100 23.70 0.27 8.13
CA GLN A 100 22.82 0.83 9.17
C GLN A 100 22.61 -0.20 10.28
N ASN A 101 22.61 0.27 11.52
CA ASN A 101 22.28 -0.56 12.68
C ASN A 101 20.76 -0.67 12.84
N VAL A 102 20.14 -1.51 12.01
CA VAL A 102 18.70 -1.81 12.00
C VAL A 102 18.51 -3.33 12.04
N SER A 103 17.46 -3.78 12.72
CA SER A 103 17.17 -5.21 12.90
C SER A 103 15.68 -5.55 12.90
N GLU A 104 14.80 -4.59 13.14
CA GLU A 104 13.36 -4.80 13.26
C GLU A 104 12.61 -4.16 12.09
N ASP A 105 11.48 -4.72 11.68
CA ASP A 105 10.66 -4.14 10.62
C ASP A 105 10.23 -2.69 10.94
N ASP A 106 10.00 -2.39 12.22
CA ASP A 106 9.58 -1.06 12.67
C ASP A 106 10.68 0.00 12.55
N ASP A 107 11.94 -0.40 12.31
CA ASP A 107 13.02 0.52 11.92
C ASP A 107 12.69 1.26 10.61
N PHE A 108 11.78 0.71 9.80
CA PHE A 108 11.22 1.40 8.64
C PHE A 108 10.62 2.76 8.98
N TYR A 109 9.97 2.87 10.13
CA TYR A 109 9.27 4.08 10.54
C TYR A 109 10.19 5.10 11.23
N THR A 110 11.33 4.66 11.77
CA THR A 110 12.20 5.48 12.63
C THR A 110 13.52 5.84 11.97
N ASN A 111 14.15 4.90 11.25
CA ASN A 111 15.48 5.09 10.69
C ASN A 111 15.45 6.12 9.54
N ALA A 112 16.25 7.18 9.67
CA ALA A 112 16.27 8.28 8.71
C ALA A 112 16.69 7.86 7.30
N VAL A 113 17.59 6.86 7.18
CA VAL A 113 18.03 6.33 5.88
C VAL A 113 16.91 5.55 5.22
N VAL A 114 16.22 4.68 5.97
CA VAL A 114 15.07 3.91 5.46
C VAL A 114 13.93 4.83 5.04
N LYS A 115 13.56 5.81 5.88
CA LYS A 115 12.60 6.86 5.50
C LYS A 115 13.03 7.63 4.26
N GLY A 116 14.33 7.88 4.11
CA GLY A 116 14.91 8.48 2.91
C GLY A 116 14.68 7.64 1.65
N TYR A 117 14.79 6.31 1.74
CA TYR A 117 14.50 5.43 0.61
C TYR A 117 13.04 5.52 0.17
N TYR A 118 12.10 5.55 1.12
CA TYR A 118 10.67 5.73 0.83
C TYR A 118 10.39 7.10 0.19
N LYS A 119 10.95 8.18 0.73
CA LYS A 119 10.79 9.53 0.17
C LYS A 119 11.38 9.67 -1.24
N ASN A 120 12.48 8.97 -1.50
CA ASN A 120 13.11 8.92 -2.82
C ASN A 120 12.39 7.99 -3.80
N HIS A 121 11.23 7.43 -3.42
CA HIS A 121 10.47 6.57 -4.30
C HIS A 121 9.96 7.37 -5.51
N VAL A 122 10.36 6.96 -6.72
CA VAL A 122 10.28 7.83 -7.91
C VAL A 122 8.89 7.92 -8.52
N VAL A 123 7.96 7.05 -8.11
CA VAL A 123 6.65 6.86 -8.72
C VAL A 123 5.88 8.19 -8.85
N VAL A 124 5.84 9.01 -7.80
CA VAL A 124 5.02 10.24 -7.77
C VAL A 124 5.50 11.29 -8.80
N ARG A 125 6.79 11.27 -9.17
CA ARG A 125 7.40 12.22 -10.13
C ARG A 125 7.53 11.64 -11.55
N ARG A 126 7.12 10.40 -11.76
CA ARG A 126 7.25 9.73 -13.05
C ARG A 126 6.38 10.39 -14.11
N VAL A 127 6.90 10.50 -15.33
CA VAL A 127 6.12 10.81 -16.53
C VAL A 127 5.72 9.51 -17.20
N ASN A 128 4.42 9.30 -17.38
CA ASN A 128 3.87 8.13 -18.05
C ASN A 128 4.38 8.08 -19.50
N THR A 129 5.07 7.02 -19.89
CA THR A 129 5.65 6.91 -21.23
C THR A 129 4.62 6.68 -22.34
N ILE A 130 3.36 6.36 -22.00
CA ILE A 130 2.26 6.12 -22.93
C ILE A 130 1.42 7.39 -23.11
N THR A 131 1.03 8.02 -22.00
CA THR A 131 0.16 9.22 -22.04
C THR A 131 0.97 10.53 -22.15
N GLY A 132 2.25 10.52 -21.76
CA GLY A 132 3.09 11.72 -21.68
C GLY A 132 2.80 12.61 -20.47
N VAL A 133 1.89 12.20 -19.58
CA VAL A 133 1.45 12.97 -18.41
C VAL A 133 2.22 12.52 -17.17
N ALA A 134 2.67 13.46 -16.33
CA ALA A 134 3.25 13.13 -15.04
C ALA A 134 2.20 12.51 -14.13
N TYR A 135 2.54 11.48 -13.35
CA TYR A 135 1.55 10.81 -12.49
C TYR A 135 0.87 11.79 -11.53
N LYS A 136 1.63 12.72 -10.94
CA LYS A 136 1.08 13.79 -10.09
C LYS A 136 0.08 14.74 -10.79
N ASP A 137 0.01 14.69 -12.11
CA ASP A 137 -0.88 15.53 -12.95
C ASP A 137 -1.91 14.67 -13.72
N ASP A 138 -1.95 13.34 -13.55
CA ASP A 138 -2.82 12.42 -14.30
C ASP A 138 -4.14 12.17 -13.56
N PRO A 139 -5.29 12.70 -14.04
CA PRO A 139 -6.58 12.60 -13.35
C PRO A 139 -7.16 11.18 -13.30
N THR A 140 -6.52 10.21 -13.95
CA THR A 140 -6.86 8.79 -13.82
C THR A 140 -6.50 8.27 -12.44
N ILE A 141 -5.46 8.83 -11.81
CA ILE A 141 -5.12 8.51 -10.43
C ILE A 141 -6.12 9.24 -9.54
N PHE A 142 -6.80 8.50 -8.65
CA PHE A 142 -7.72 9.08 -7.67
C PHE A 142 -6.97 9.43 -6.38
N ALA A 143 -6.16 8.49 -5.89
CA ALA A 143 -5.45 8.66 -4.64
C ALA A 143 -4.12 7.92 -4.58
N TRP A 144 -3.22 8.45 -3.76
CA TRP A 144 -2.06 7.74 -3.24
C TRP A 144 -2.41 7.07 -1.91
N GLU A 145 -1.86 5.87 -1.69
CA GLU A 145 -1.93 5.16 -0.42
C GLU A 145 -0.51 5.03 0.15
N LEU A 146 -0.31 5.50 1.38
CA LEU A 146 1.02 5.53 1.99
C LEU A 146 1.63 4.13 2.13
N MET A 147 0.88 3.17 2.67
CA MET A 147 1.32 1.79 2.88
C MET A 147 0.11 0.85 2.95
N ASN A 148 0.19 -0.31 2.31
CA ASN A 148 -0.80 -1.36 2.51
C ASN A 148 -0.70 -1.92 3.94
N GLU A 149 -1.78 -1.79 4.73
CA GLU A 149 -1.99 -2.48 6.00
C GLU A 149 -0.85 -2.27 7.01
N PRO A 150 -0.46 -1.02 7.32
CA PRO A 150 0.63 -0.75 8.24
C PRO A 150 0.32 -1.32 9.62
N ARG A 151 1.31 -1.95 10.24
CA ARG A 151 1.26 -2.40 11.63
C ARG A 151 2.55 -2.01 12.34
N SER A 152 2.52 -1.97 13.67
CA SER A 152 3.72 -1.75 14.47
C SER A 152 3.64 -2.54 15.78
N ASN A 153 4.81 -2.92 16.29
CA ASN A 153 4.98 -3.48 17.63
C ASN A 153 4.97 -2.39 18.72
N ASP A 154 4.99 -1.10 18.34
CA ASP A 154 4.69 0.02 19.22
C ASP A 154 3.17 0.20 19.36
N TYR A 155 2.58 -0.51 20.32
CA TYR A 155 1.14 -0.44 20.61
C TYR A 155 0.65 0.89 21.19
N SER A 156 1.55 1.84 21.49
CA SER A 156 1.12 3.22 21.78
C SER A 156 0.57 3.93 20.53
N GLY A 157 0.92 3.46 19.33
CA GLY A 157 0.56 4.07 18.05
C GLY A 157 1.39 5.32 17.69
N ALA A 158 2.29 5.76 18.57
CA ALA A 158 3.05 6.99 18.41
C ALA A 158 4.01 6.92 17.21
N LEU A 159 4.68 5.78 17.04
CA LEU A 159 5.63 5.58 15.95
C LEU A 159 4.95 5.67 14.58
N LEU A 160 3.80 5.00 14.38
CA LEU A 160 3.07 5.09 13.12
C LEU A 160 2.47 6.48 12.92
N GLN A 161 1.91 7.10 13.97
CA GLN A 161 1.36 8.46 13.89
C GLN A 161 2.40 9.48 13.40
N ASN A 162 3.62 9.42 13.94
CA ASN A 162 4.71 10.30 13.54
C ASN A 162 5.12 10.05 12.09
N TRP A 163 5.21 8.79 11.68
CA TRP A 163 5.56 8.44 10.31
C TRP A 163 4.49 8.89 9.30
N VAL A 164 3.20 8.66 9.59
CA VAL A 164 2.08 9.11 8.73
C VAL A 164 2.12 10.63 8.58
N SER A 165 2.28 11.36 9.69
CA SER A 165 2.37 12.83 9.66
C SER A 165 3.52 13.32 8.78
N GLU A 166 4.71 12.69 8.90
CA GLU A 166 5.89 13.05 8.12
C GLU A 166 5.73 12.72 6.63
N MET A 167 5.25 11.51 6.30
CA MET A 167 5.16 11.06 4.91
C MET A 167 4.00 11.71 4.17
N ALA A 168 2.88 11.97 4.84
CA ALA A 168 1.76 12.66 4.22
C ALA A 168 2.11 14.11 3.88
N ALA A 169 2.78 14.84 4.79
CA ALA A 169 3.30 16.17 4.53
C ALA A 169 4.32 16.17 3.39
N TYR A 170 5.23 15.18 3.35
CA TYR A 170 6.19 15.04 2.27
C TYR A 170 5.52 14.81 0.92
N LEU A 171 4.58 13.86 0.83
CA LEU A 171 3.90 13.52 -0.43
C LEU A 171 3.08 14.71 -0.94
N LYS A 172 2.31 15.37 -0.08
CA LYS A 172 1.54 16.57 -0.46
C LYS A 172 2.42 17.75 -0.90
N SER A 173 3.68 17.81 -0.45
CA SER A 173 4.64 18.82 -0.94
C SER A 173 5.08 18.60 -2.39
N ILE A 174 4.85 17.40 -2.93
CA ILE A 174 5.18 17.00 -4.31
C ILE A 174 3.92 17.04 -5.18
N ASP A 175 2.83 16.51 -4.64
CA ASP A 175 1.54 16.38 -5.30
C ASP A 175 0.44 16.90 -4.37
N GLY A 176 0.00 18.13 -4.63
CA GLY A 176 -1.12 18.76 -3.94
C GLY A 176 -2.48 18.52 -4.63
N CYS A 177 -2.52 17.74 -5.72
CA CYS A 177 -3.74 17.56 -6.53
C CYS A 177 -4.50 16.29 -6.14
N HIS A 178 -3.81 15.16 -6.00
CA HIS A 178 -4.43 13.87 -5.71
C HIS A 178 -4.83 13.72 -4.25
N MET A 179 -5.85 12.90 -4.01
CA MET A 179 -6.22 12.49 -2.66
C MET A 179 -5.11 11.62 -2.06
N LEU A 180 -5.02 11.60 -0.74
CA LEU A 180 -4.06 10.81 0.01
C LEU A 180 -4.76 10.11 1.17
N GLU A 181 -4.42 8.84 1.33
CA GLU A 181 -4.91 7.98 2.40
C GLU A 181 -3.76 7.12 2.95
N VAL A 182 -3.98 6.51 4.12
CA VAL A 182 -2.91 5.83 4.86
C VAL A 182 -2.73 4.37 4.42
N GLY A 183 -3.83 3.67 4.16
CA GLY A 183 -3.94 2.23 3.85
C GLY A 183 -4.25 1.38 5.08
N LEU A 184 -4.95 1.95 6.07
CA LEU A 184 -5.24 1.28 7.33
C LEU A 184 -6.22 0.13 7.15
N GLU A 185 -6.00 -0.93 7.93
CA GLU A 185 -7.01 -1.97 8.13
C GLU A 185 -8.21 -1.44 8.96
N GLY A 186 -8.01 -0.35 9.71
CA GLY A 186 -9.05 0.31 10.47
C GLY A 186 -9.03 0.03 11.97
N PHE A 187 -7.96 -0.56 12.50
CA PHE A 187 -7.86 -0.84 13.93
C PHE A 187 -7.69 0.44 14.77
N TYR A 188 -8.38 0.47 15.90
CA TYR A 188 -8.34 1.53 16.89
C TYR A 188 -7.18 1.37 17.87
N GLY A 189 -6.72 2.48 18.44
CA GLY A 189 -5.81 2.46 19.58
C GLY A 189 -6.49 2.06 20.90
N GLU A 190 -5.73 2.10 21.99
CA GLU A 190 -6.13 1.62 23.34
C GLU A 190 -7.53 2.11 23.78
N SER A 191 -7.88 3.36 23.49
CA SER A 191 -9.17 3.96 23.91
C SER A 191 -10.43 3.29 23.34
N LYS A 192 -10.30 2.58 22.21
CA LYS A 192 -11.43 1.91 21.53
C LYS A 192 -11.06 0.49 21.05
N LYS A 193 -10.05 -0.13 21.67
CA LYS A 193 -9.55 -1.45 21.24
C LYS A 193 -10.62 -2.54 21.26
N ASP A 194 -11.64 -2.43 22.11
CA ASP A 194 -12.75 -3.38 22.19
C ASP A 194 -13.57 -3.47 20.88
N LEU A 195 -13.42 -2.48 19.99
CA LEU A 195 -14.01 -2.50 18.64
C LEU A 195 -13.13 -3.25 17.62
N ASN A 196 -11.87 -3.55 17.96
CA ASN A 196 -10.98 -4.34 17.13
C ASN A 196 -11.32 -5.84 17.28
N PRO A 197 -10.98 -6.67 16.29
CA PRO A 197 -11.08 -8.11 16.43
C PRO A 197 -10.33 -8.59 17.68
N ASN A 198 -11.09 -9.23 18.58
CA ASN A 198 -10.60 -9.77 19.86
C ASN A 198 -9.94 -8.73 20.81
N GLY A 199 -10.25 -7.43 20.66
CA GLY A 199 -9.67 -6.41 21.54
C GLY A 199 -8.18 -6.13 21.29
N LEU A 200 -7.62 -6.62 20.18
CA LEU A 200 -6.18 -6.58 19.91
C LEU A 200 -5.71 -5.21 19.40
N LEU A 201 -4.45 -4.89 19.69
CA LEU A 201 -3.76 -3.71 19.16
C LEU A 201 -2.77 -4.10 18.07
N PHE A 202 -2.58 -3.20 17.11
CA PHE A 202 -1.72 -3.42 15.95
C PHE A 202 -0.76 -2.25 15.70
N GLY A 203 -0.56 -1.38 16.70
CA GLY A 203 0.31 -0.19 16.61
C GLY A 203 -0.24 0.90 15.69
N THR A 204 -1.54 0.84 15.38
CA THR A 204 -2.30 1.84 14.64
C THR A 204 -3.35 2.45 15.55
N ASP A 205 -3.82 3.64 15.19
CA ASP A 205 -5.02 4.22 15.78
C ASP A 205 -5.82 4.95 14.71
N PHE A 206 -6.87 4.29 14.24
CA PHE A 206 -7.74 4.76 13.17
C PHE A 206 -8.22 6.21 13.34
N LEU A 207 -8.43 6.69 14.57
CA LEU A 207 -8.88 8.06 14.80
C LEU A 207 -7.74 9.06 14.57
N THR A 208 -6.62 8.89 15.27
CA THR A 208 -5.52 9.87 15.25
C THR A 208 -4.76 9.84 13.94
N ASN A 209 -4.59 8.67 13.34
CA ASN A 209 -3.92 8.53 12.04
C ASN A 209 -4.68 9.26 10.92
N ASN A 210 -6.02 9.22 10.92
CA ASN A 210 -6.86 9.94 9.95
C ASN A 210 -7.13 11.41 10.32
N GLN A 211 -6.67 11.88 11.49
CA GLN A 211 -6.72 13.31 11.86
C GLN A 211 -5.50 14.11 11.36
N VAL A 212 -4.53 13.43 10.74
CA VAL A 212 -3.41 14.11 10.06
C VAL A 212 -3.97 14.99 8.93
N PRO A 213 -3.69 16.31 8.89
CA PRO A 213 -4.37 17.24 7.99
C PRO A 213 -4.22 16.94 6.49
N GLN A 214 -3.18 16.18 6.11
CA GLN A 214 -2.89 15.80 4.75
C GLN A 214 -3.60 14.52 4.29
N ILE A 215 -4.26 13.80 5.20
CA ILE A 215 -5.06 12.62 4.88
C ILE A 215 -6.47 13.05 4.53
N ASP A 216 -6.91 12.75 3.31
CA ASP A 216 -8.15 13.27 2.75
C ASP A 216 -9.34 12.32 2.97
N PHE A 217 -9.10 11.02 3.12
CA PHE A 217 -10.13 10.04 3.44
C PHE A 217 -9.56 8.84 4.19
N ALA A 218 -10.44 8.14 4.92
CA ALA A 218 -10.10 6.99 5.75
C ALA A 218 -10.38 5.67 5.03
N THR A 219 -9.57 4.66 5.33
CA THR A 219 -9.70 3.29 4.80
C THR A 219 -9.86 2.28 5.94
N THR A 220 -10.58 1.20 5.64
CA THR A 220 -10.71 0.02 6.50
C THR A 220 -10.74 -1.22 5.62
N HIS A 221 -10.14 -2.30 6.13
CA HIS A 221 -10.18 -3.62 5.53
C HIS A 221 -11.10 -4.51 6.38
N LEU A 222 -11.60 -5.61 5.82
CA LEU A 222 -12.43 -6.54 6.57
C LEU A 222 -12.19 -7.97 6.11
N TYR A 223 -11.51 -8.75 6.95
CA TYR A 223 -11.25 -10.17 6.75
C TYR A 223 -11.76 -10.96 7.95
N ALA A 224 -13.09 -11.02 8.12
CA ALA A 224 -13.71 -11.66 9.30
C ALA A 224 -13.32 -13.13 9.45
N ASP A 225 -13.17 -13.84 8.33
CA ASP A 225 -12.64 -15.20 8.32
C ASP A 225 -11.21 -15.22 8.90
N GLN A 226 -10.29 -14.39 8.43
CA GLN A 226 -8.91 -14.42 8.89
C GLN A 226 -8.73 -13.94 10.34
N TRP A 227 -9.45 -12.90 10.73
CA TRP A 227 -9.31 -12.27 12.04
C TRP A 227 -9.94 -13.08 13.17
N TYR A 228 -10.95 -13.93 12.86
CA TYR A 228 -11.64 -14.75 13.86
C TYR A 228 -11.37 -16.26 13.73
N LEU A 229 -10.87 -16.79 12.60
CA LEU A 229 -10.56 -18.22 12.44
C LEU A 229 -9.32 -18.68 13.22
N LEU A 230 -8.45 -17.76 13.67
CA LEU A 230 -7.30 -18.12 14.52
C LEU A 230 -7.69 -18.73 15.89
N TYR A 231 -8.99 -18.76 16.22
CA TYR A 231 -9.50 -19.33 17.47
C TYR A 231 -10.46 -20.53 17.29
N ILE A 232 -10.72 -20.97 16.06
CA ILE A 232 -11.47 -22.21 15.83
C ILE A 232 -10.47 -23.36 15.68
N THR A 233 -9.91 -23.82 16.81
CA THR A 233 -9.47 -25.21 16.88
C THR A 233 -10.73 -26.10 16.82
N ARG A 234 -10.62 -27.28 16.20
CA ARG A 234 -11.69 -28.19 15.74
C ARG A 234 -12.87 -28.50 16.68
N SER A 235 -12.89 -28.02 17.92
CA SER A 235 -13.94 -28.25 18.91
C SER A 235 -15.13 -27.27 18.86
N SER A 236 -15.00 -26.05 18.29
CA SER A 236 -16.05 -25.02 18.44
C SER A 236 -17.04 -24.87 17.28
N ILE A 237 -16.84 -25.57 16.15
CA ILE A 237 -17.78 -25.50 15.00
C ILE A 237 -19.14 -26.09 15.34
N PHE A 238 -19.22 -27.09 16.22
CA PHE A 238 -20.49 -27.70 16.60
C PHE A 238 -21.28 -26.86 17.60
N ASP A 239 -20.63 -26.12 18.51
CA ASP A 239 -21.33 -25.37 19.55
C ASP A 239 -21.99 -24.08 19.02
N TYR A 240 -21.46 -23.50 17.94
CA TYR A 240 -22.04 -22.29 17.34
C TYR A 240 -23.27 -22.58 16.47
N LEU A 241 -23.35 -23.78 15.86
CA LEU A 241 -24.45 -24.16 14.97
C LEU A 241 -25.65 -24.79 15.70
N ILE A 242 -25.53 -25.11 16.98
CA ILE A 242 -26.60 -25.72 17.79
C ILE A 242 -27.43 -24.67 18.54
N ASN A 243 -27.00 -23.40 18.58
CA ASN A 243 -27.71 -22.31 19.28
C ASN A 243 -28.42 -21.31 18.34
N ILE A 244 -28.84 -21.76 17.15
CA ILE A 244 -29.80 -21.04 16.30
C ILE A 244 -31.04 -21.91 16.11
#